data_AF-A0AAV9DS68-F1
#
_entry.id   AF-A0AAV9DS68-F1
#
_cell.length_a   1.000
_cell.length_b   1.000
_cell.length_c   1.000
_cell.angle_alpha   90.00
_cell.angle_beta   90.00
_cell.angle_gamma   90.00
#
_symmetry.space_group_name_H-M   'P 1'
#
loop_
_entity.id
_entity.type
_entity.pdbx_description
1 polymer ?
#
loop_
_entity_poly.entity_id
_entity_poly.type
_entity_poly.pdbx_seq_one_letter_code
_entity_poly.pdbx_strand_id
1 'polypeptide(L)'
;MGLEVKVMHNASVMNAIGICGLQLYRYGEAVSIPFFTETWRPYSFYEKIQENRRLGLHTLFLLDIRVKEPSWESLCRGKKCYEPPKYMTIHTAISQLLEVEHAHGESAYDEDTKYVGLARLGCDDQMVVSGTMKELQEVDFGAPLHCLVIVGQTHPSEEEMLDFYSIKSMENGKSTRPDGE
;
A
#
# COMPACT_ATOMS: atom_id res chain seq x y z
N MET A 1 -20.36 -10.58 -33.47
CA MET A 1 -19.48 -10.97 -32.34
C MET A 1 -18.36 -11.82 -32.90
N GLY A 2 -17.11 -11.55 -32.52
CA GLY A 2 -15.95 -12.31 -33.01
C GLY A 2 -14.79 -11.40 -33.37
N LEU A 3 -14.31 -10.62 -32.39
CA LEU A 3 -12.96 -10.05 -32.50
C LEU A 3 -12.02 -11.06 -31.84
N GLU A 4 -10.95 -11.42 -32.53
CA GLU A 4 -9.89 -12.25 -31.97
C GLU A 4 -9.14 -11.42 -30.92
N VAL A 5 -9.21 -11.85 -29.66
CA VAL A 5 -8.52 -11.21 -28.54
C VAL A 5 -7.39 -12.11 -28.10
N LYS A 6 -6.18 -11.55 -28.05
CA LYS A 6 -5.00 -12.21 -27.49
C LYS A 6 -4.52 -11.44 -26.26
N VAL A 7 -4.39 -12.14 -25.13
CA VAL A 7 -3.86 -11.58 -23.88
C VAL A 7 -2.34 -11.72 -23.88
N MET A 8 -1.65 -10.63 -23.54
CA MET A 8 -0.20 -10.61 -23.31
C MET A 8 0.04 -10.28 -21.84
N HIS A 9 0.73 -11.16 -21.12
CA HIS A 9 1.01 -10.98 -19.69
C HIS A 9 2.21 -10.06 -19.46
N ASN A 10 2.25 -9.41 -18.30
CA ASN A 10 3.36 -8.57 -17.86
C ASN A 10 3.47 -8.61 -16.32
N ALA A 11 4.49 -7.95 -15.77
CA ALA A 11 4.66 -7.80 -14.33
C ALA A 11 3.44 -7.09 -13.69
N SER A 12 3.14 -7.47 -12.45
CA SER A 12 2.05 -6.91 -11.65
C SER A 12 2.51 -6.72 -10.22
N VAL A 13 2.03 -5.64 -9.58
CA VAL A 13 2.27 -5.37 -8.15
C VAL A 13 1.88 -6.57 -7.27
N MET A 14 0.85 -7.32 -7.66
CA MET A 14 0.39 -8.52 -6.95
C MET A 14 1.48 -9.56 -6.74
N ASN A 15 2.45 -9.63 -7.66
CA ASN A 15 3.59 -10.54 -7.57
C ASN A 15 4.86 -9.81 -7.13
N ALA A 16 5.05 -8.56 -7.57
CA ALA A 16 6.26 -7.79 -7.31
C ALA A 16 6.45 -7.47 -5.82
N ILE A 17 5.37 -7.42 -5.03
CA ILE A 17 5.43 -7.22 -3.58
C ILE A 17 6.23 -8.30 -2.85
N GLY A 18 6.47 -9.46 -3.47
CA GLY A 18 7.33 -10.50 -2.90
C GLY A 18 8.76 -10.02 -2.61
N ILE A 19 9.17 -8.88 -3.18
CA ILE A 19 10.44 -8.22 -2.86
C ILE A 19 10.59 -7.87 -1.38
N CYS A 20 9.50 -7.67 -0.64
CA CYS A 20 9.58 -7.43 0.81
C CYS A 20 9.93 -8.69 1.63
N GLY A 21 10.10 -9.84 0.98
CA GLY A 21 10.47 -11.11 1.61
C GLY A 21 9.30 -11.88 2.22
N LEU A 22 8.09 -11.31 2.18
CA LEU A 22 6.86 -12.00 2.60
C LEU A 22 6.44 -13.02 1.54
N GLN A 23 5.99 -14.18 2.00
CA GLN A 23 5.60 -15.30 1.16
C GLN A 23 4.31 -14.99 0.42
N LEU A 24 4.36 -14.95 -0.91
CA LEU A 24 3.20 -14.60 -1.76
C LEU A 24 1.97 -15.48 -1.51
N TYR A 25 2.15 -16.75 -1.16
CA TYR A 25 1.04 -17.67 -0.85
C TYR A 25 0.38 -17.43 0.51
N ARG A 26 0.96 -16.57 1.37
CA ARG A 26 0.41 -16.16 2.67
C ARG A 26 -0.33 -14.83 2.62
N TYR A 27 -0.54 -14.27 1.42
CA TYR A 27 -1.41 -13.11 1.24
C TYR A 27 -2.87 -13.55 1.16
N GLY A 28 -3.72 -12.87 1.93
CA GLY A 28 -5.17 -13.03 1.88
C GLY A 28 -5.80 -12.15 0.80
N GLU A 29 -7.09 -11.81 0.98
CA GLU A 29 -7.79 -10.94 0.04
C GLU A 29 -7.17 -9.54 0.01
N ALA A 30 -6.65 -9.10 -1.14
CA ALA A 30 -6.13 -7.75 -1.29
C ALA A 30 -7.25 -6.70 -1.17
N VAL A 31 -6.95 -5.55 -0.57
CA VAL A 31 -7.91 -4.46 -0.36
C VAL A 31 -7.49 -3.21 -1.11
N SER A 32 -8.46 -2.33 -1.40
CA SER A 32 -8.21 -1.01 -1.94
C SER A 32 -8.57 0.05 -0.91
N ILE A 33 -7.69 1.02 -0.70
CA ILE A 33 -7.90 2.13 0.24
C ILE A 33 -8.28 3.36 -0.57
N PRO A 34 -9.57 3.75 -0.62
CA PRO A 34 -10.04 4.88 -1.42
C PRO A 34 -9.77 6.20 -0.72
N PHE A 35 -9.60 7.30 -1.45
CA PHE A 35 -9.56 8.63 -0.83
C PHE A 35 -10.90 8.98 -0.19
N PHE A 36 -10.85 9.40 1.07
CA PHE A 36 -12.01 9.94 1.79
C PHE A 36 -12.38 11.33 1.28
N THR A 37 -13.68 11.62 1.29
CA THR A 37 -14.24 12.95 1.08
C THR A 37 -15.07 13.35 2.30
N GLU A 38 -15.53 14.59 2.36
CA GLU A 38 -16.35 15.07 3.48
C GLU A 38 -17.63 14.26 3.68
N THR A 39 -18.22 13.77 2.58
CA THR A 39 -19.51 13.06 2.59
C THR A 39 -19.38 11.55 2.35
N TRP A 40 -18.19 11.06 2.03
CA TRP A 40 -17.97 9.65 1.70
C TRP A 40 -16.67 9.12 2.30
N ARG A 41 -16.84 8.28 3.33
CA ARG A 41 -15.77 7.65 4.12
C ARG A 41 -16.06 6.14 4.22
N PRO A 42 -15.85 5.37 3.15
CA PRO A 42 -16.14 3.94 3.14
C PRO A 42 -15.16 3.19 4.05
N TYR A 43 -15.65 2.18 4.75
CA TYR A 43 -14.84 1.34 5.64
C TYR A 43 -14.88 -0.15 5.24
N SER A 44 -15.44 -0.49 4.07
CA SER A 44 -15.63 -1.89 3.64
C SER A 44 -14.35 -2.71 3.49
N PHE A 45 -13.18 -2.06 3.41
CA PHE A 45 -11.89 -2.75 3.45
C PHE A 45 -11.57 -3.31 4.84
N TYR A 46 -12.15 -2.76 5.91
CA TYR A 46 -11.83 -3.07 7.29
C TYR A 46 -12.16 -4.54 7.64
N GLU A 47 -13.38 -4.99 7.34
CA GLU A 47 -13.82 -6.38 7.59
C GLU A 47 -12.91 -7.41 6.91
N LYS A 48 -12.43 -7.09 5.70
CA LYS A 48 -11.52 -7.96 4.94
C LYS A 48 -10.14 -8.03 5.59
N ILE A 49 -9.62 -6.90 6.07
CA ILE A 49 -8.35 -6.85 6.80
C ILE A 49 -8.48 -7.70 8.06
N GLN A 50 -9.58 -7.55 8.80
CA GLN A 50 -9.85 -8.29 10.04
C GLN A 50 -9.92 -9.80 9.81
N GLU A 51 -10.57 -10.25 8.74
CA GLU A 51 -10.62 -11.67 8.38
C GLU A 51 -9.25 -12.23 7.99
N ASN A 52 -8.48 -11.51 7.16
CA ASN A 52 -7.12 -11.92 6.83
C ASN A 52 -6.24 -12.00 8.08
N ARG A 53 -6.38 -11.03 9.00
CA ARG A 53 -5.64 -10.98 10.27
C ARG A 53 -6.00 -12.15 11.18
N ARG A 54 -7.28 -12.51 11.27
CA ARG A 54 -7.77 -13.69 12.01
C ARG A 54 -7.13 -14.99 11.51
N LEU A 55 -6.88 -15.07 10.20
CA LEU A 55 -6.23 -16.21 9.55
C LEU A 55 -4.69 -16.14 9.57
N GLY A 56 -4.11 -15.07 10.12
CA GLY A 56 -2.67 -14.85 10.14
C GLY A 56 -2.06 -14.55 8.77
N LEU A 57 -2.86 -14.07 7.82
CA LEU A 57 -2.44 -13.74 6.45
C LEU A 57 -1.95 -12.29 6.34
N HIS A 58 -0.99 -12.06 5.43
CA HIS A 58 -0.62 -10.70 5.02
C HIS A 58 -1.74 -10.12 4.16
N THR A 59 -1.86 -8.79 4.14
CA THR A 59 -2.83 -8.14 3.25
C THR A 59 -2.16 -7.05 2.45
N LEU A 60 -2.28 -7.13 1.13
CA LEU A 60 -1.85 -6.06 0.22
C LEU A 60 -2.90 -4.97 0.17
N PHE A 61 -2.48 -3.73 0.39
CA PHE A 61 -3.30 -2.53 0.27
C PHE A 61 -2.90 -1.82 -1.02
N LEU A 62 -3.82 -1.79 -1.99
CA LEU A 62 -3.74 -0.97 -3.17
C LEU A 62 -4.26 0.43 -2.83
N LEU A 63 -3.44 1.45 -3.05
CA LEU A 63 -3.76 2.83 -2.68
C LEU A 63 -4.43 3.56 -3.86
N ASP A 64 -5.40 4.42 -3.54
CA ASP A 64 -6.22 5.08 -4.56
C ASP A 64 -5.42 5.93 -5.55
N ILE A 65 -5.91 5.97 -6.78
CA ILE A 65 -5.34 6.74 -7.89
C ILE A 65 -6.47 7.47 -8.59
N ARG A 66 -6.47 8.80 -8.49
CA ARG A 66 -7.43 9.67 -9.18
C ARG A 66 -6.73 10.40 -10.31
N VAL A 67 -6.88 9.90 -11.52
CA VAL A 67 -6.27 10.48 -12.73
C VAL A 67 -7.38 10.90 -13.67
N LYS A 68 -7.33 12.16 -14.13
CA LYS A 68 -8.29 12.72 -15.11
C LYS A 68 -9.75 12.71 -14.63
N GLU A 69 -9.99 12.97 -13.36
CA GLU A 69 -11.35 13.28 -12.91
C GLU A 69 -11.77 14.64 -13.49
N PRO A 70 -12.91 14.72 -14.21
CA PRO A 70 -13.44 15.99 -14.67
C PRO A 70 -13.93 16.78 -13.46
N SER A 71 -13.50 18.04 -13.31
CA SER A 71 -13.97 18.84 -12.18
C SER A 71 -15.48 19.05 -12.24
N TRP A 72 -16.15 19.13 -11.08
CA TRP A 72 -17.59 19.38 -11.00
C TRP A 72 -18.01 20.63 -11.80
N GLU A 73 -17.20 21.70 -11.73
CA GLU A 73 -17.41 22.91 -12.53
C GLU A 73 -17.30 22.67 -14.04
N SER A 74 -16.42 21.77 -14.47
CA SER A 74 -16.23 21.38 -15.87
C SER A 74 -17.43 20.62 -16.43
N LEU A 75 -18.02 19.75 -15.61
CA LEU A 75 -19.24 19.01 -15.96
C LEU A 75 -20.44 19.96 -16.15
N CYS A 76 -20.57 20.97 -15.30
CA CYS A 76 -21.65 21.96 -15.37
C CYS A 76 -21.49 23.00 -16.50
N ARG A 77 -20.26 23.32 -16.93
CA ARG A 77 -19.99 24.41 -17.89
C ARG A 77 -19.54 23.93 -19.29
N GLY A 78 -19.54 22.63 -19.55
CA GLY A 78 -19.24 22.06 -20.88
C GLY A 78 -17.78 22.21 -21.33
N LYS A 79 -16.87 22.64 -20.45
CA LYS A 79 -15.44 22.78 -20.72
C LYS A 79 -14.69 21.77 -19.87
N LYS A 80 -14.03 20.78 -20.51
CA LYS A 80 -13.30 19.72 -19.80
C LYS A 80 -12.00 20.28 -19.21
N CYS A 81 -12.04 20.75 -17.96
CA CYS A 81 -10.85 20.92 -17.15
C CYS A 81 -10.69 19.65 -16.28
N TYR A 82 -9.51 19.04 -16.37
CA TYR A 82 -9.16 17.86 -15.58
C TYR A 82 -8.41 18.31 -14.35
N GLU A 83 -8.73 17.71 -13.20
CA GLU A 83 -7.92 17.90 -12.01
C GLU A 83 -6.53 17.27 -12.20
N PRO A 84 -5.49 17.82 -11.54
CA PRO A 84 -4.17 17.21 -11.53
C PRO A 84 -4.28 15.78 -10.96
N PRO A 85 -3.48 14.83 -11.49
CA PRO A 85 -3.53 13.46 -11.02
C PRO A 85 -3.12 13.39 -9.55
N LYS A 86 -3.95 12.72 -8.75
CA LYS A 86 -3.74 12.53 -7.33
C LYS A 86 -3.49 11.06 -7.04
N TYR A 87 -2.36 10.76 -6.40
CA TYR A 87 -1.97 9.42 -6.00
C TYR A 87 -1.91 9.39 -4.48
N MET A 88 -2.53 8.38 -3.88
CA MET A 88 -2.52 8.24 -2.43
C MET A 88 -1.13 7.84 -1.95
N THR A 89 -0.62 8.58 -0.97
CA THR A 89 0.63 8.24 -0.28
C THR A 89 0.36 7.27 0.86
N ILE A 90 1.40 6.55 1.30
CA ILE A 90 1.33 5.70 2.50
C ILE A 90 0.91 6.52 3.72
N HIS A 91 1.42 7.74 3.88
CA HIS A 91 1.02 8.65 4.96
C HIS A 91 -0.49 8.88 4.98
N THR A 92 -1.09 9.26 3.85
CA THR A 92 -2.55 9.47 3.76
C THR A 92 -3.33 8.18 4.02
N ALA A 93 -2.86 7.05 3.49
CA ALA A 93 -3.49 5.76 3.73
C ALA A 93 -3.51 5.41 5.23
N ILE A 94 -2.38 5.56 5.93
CA ILE A 94 -2.26 5.33 7.37
C ILE A 94 -3.20 6.25 8.15
N SER A 95 -3.26 7.55 7.82
CA SER A 95 -4.19 8.47 8.49
C SER A 95 -5.65 8.05 8.35
N GLN A 96 -6.06 7.57 7.16
CA GLN A 96 -7.42 7.09 6.95
C GLN A 96 -7.68 5.76 7.66
N LEU A 97 -6.70 4.85 7.71
CA LEU A 97 -6.81 3.58 8.44
C LEU A 97 -7.01 3.83 9.93
N LEU A 98 -6.22 4.73 10.53
CA LEU A 98 -6.37 5.16 11.92
C LEU A 98 -7.74 5.79 12.18
N GLU A 99 -8.21 6.65 11.28
CA GLU A 99 -9.54 7.24 11.40
C GLU A 99 -10.65 6.18 11.47
N VAL A 100 -10.57 5.15 10.60
CA VAL A 100 -11.53 4.04 10.61
C VAL A 100 -11.42 3.20 11.88
N GLU A 101 -10.21 2.88 12.33
CA GLU A 101 -10.00 2.15 13.60
C GLU A 101 -10.56 2.95 14.79
N HIS A 102 -10.35 4.26 14.86
CA HIS A 102 -10.92 5.08 15.93
C HIS A 102 -12.46 5.16 15.89
N ALA A 103 -13.05 5.17 14.69
CA ALA A 103 -14.50 5.28 14.53
C ALA A 103 -15.25 3.96 14.74
N HIS A 104 -14.65 2.83 14.35
CA HIS A 104 -15.32 1.52 14.30
C HIS A 104 -14.73 0.50 15.28
N GLY A 105 -13.47 0.65 15.70
CA GLY A 105 -12.91 0.12 16.95
C GLY A 105 -13.08 -1.36 17.23
N GLU A 106 -12.67 -2.23 16.29
CA GLU A 106 -12.69 -3.69 16.50
C GLU A 106 -11.29 -4.33 16.57
N SER A 107 -10.23 -3.51 16.73
CA SER A 107 -8.85 -3.98 16.90
C SER A 107 -8.31 -4.80 15.72
N ALA A 108 -8.67 -4.45 14.48
CA ALA A 108 -8.11 -5.12 13.31
C ALA A 108 -6.60 -4.82 13.17
N TYR A 109 -6.21 -3.59 13.52
CA TYR A 109 -4.85 -3.10 13.56
C TYR A 109 -4.75 -1.91 14.53
N ASP A 110 -3.53 -1.55 14.90
CA ASP A 110 -3.22 -0.42 15.77
C ASP A 110 -1.93 0.28 15.33
N GLU A 111 -1.52 1.32 16.06
CA GLU A 111 -0.30 2.10 15.80
C GLU A 111 0.98 1.25 15.83
N ASP A 112 0.99 0.15 16.60
CA ASP A 112 2.15 -0.73 16.80
C ASP A 112 2.14 -1.93 15.84
N THR A 113 1.06 -2.11 15.09
CA THR A 113 0.94 -3.17 14.09
C THR A 113 2.03 -3.01 13.03
N LYS A 114 2.68 -4.11 12.66
CA LYS A 114 3.77 -4.12 11.69
C LYS A 114 3.25 -4.06 10.26
N TYR A 115 3.86 -3.19 9.46
CA TYR A 115 3.57 -2.98 8.06
C TYR A 115 4.85 -2.97 7.22
N VAL A 116 4.68 -3.06 5.90
CA VAL A 116 5.71 -2.77 4.91
C VAL A 116 5.17 -1.72 3.94
N GLY A 117 5.80 -0.55 3.91
CA GLY A 117 5.56 0.45 2.89
C GLY A 117 6.44 0.21 1.66
N LEU A 118 5.84 0.25 0.47
CA LEU A 118 6.57 0.07 -0.79
C LEU A 118 6.25 1.23 -1.73
N ALA A 119 7.28 1.77 -2.37
CA ALA A 119 7.15 2.84 -3.37
C ALA A 119 7.96 2.51 -4.62
N ARG A 120 7.37 2.85 -5.78
CA ARG A 120 8.00 2.75 -7.11
C ARG A 120 8.59 1.36 -7.41
N LEU A 121 7.86 0.30 -7.04
CA LEU A 121 8.29 -1.07 -7.28
C LEU A 121 8.66 -1.32 -8.75
N GLY A 122 9.85 -1.87 -8.96
CA GLY A 122 10.40 -2.11 -10.30
C GLY A 122 11.12 -0.92 -10.93
N CYS A 123 11.28 0.20 -10.20
CA CYS A 123 12.13 1.33 -10.60
C CYS A 123 13.47 1.30 -9.86
N ASP A 124 14.50 1.93 -10.43
CA ASP A 124 15.85 2.00 -9.83
C ASP A 124 15.85 2.71 -8.47
N ASP A 125 14.91 3.63 -8.27
CA ASP A 125 14.70 4.38 -7.05
C ASP A 125 13.58 3.80 -6.18
N GLN A 126 13.23 2.52 -6.36
CA GLN A 126 12.26 1.84 -5.51
C GLN A 126 12.64 1.89 -4.03
N MET A 127 11.64 1.90 -3.16
CA MET A 127 11.82 1.95 -1.73
C MET A 127 10.94 0.91 -1.05
N VAL A 128 11.52 0.15 -0.12
CA VAL A 128 10.84 -0.87 0.67
C VAL A 128 11.26 -0.66 2.12
N VAL A 129 10.30 -0.41 2.99
CA VAL A 129 10.54 -0.09 4.41
C VAL A 129 9.57 -0.88 5.26
N SER A 130 10.08 -1.56 6.28
CA SER A 130 9.27 -2.23 7.30
C SER A 130 9.33 -1.45 8.62
N GLY A 131 8.23 -1.48 9.37
CA GLY A 131 8.13 -0.80 10.64
C GLY A 131 6.73 -0.92 11.24
N THR A 132 6.53 -0.32 12.40
CA THR A 132 5.17 -0.14 12.92
C THR A 132 4.41 0.89 12.07
N MET A 133 3.08 0.88 12.15
CA MET A 133 2.25 1.87 11.47
C MET A 133 2.71 3.30 11.81
N LYS A 134 2.98 3.57 13.10
CA LYS A 134 3.47 4.86 13.58
C LYS A 134 4.83 5.24 12.99
N GLU A 135 5.77 4.31 12.94
CA GLU A 135 7.09 4.58 12.36
C GLU A 135 6.98 4.90 10.86
N LEU A 136 6.15 4.14 10.13
CA LEU A 136 5.94 4.33 8.69
C LEU A 136 5.20 5.63 8.35
N GLN A 137 4.39 6.16 9.26
CA GLN A 137 3.69 7.42 9.07
C GLN A 137 4.65 8.61 8.91
N GLU A 138 5.84 8.53 9.50
CA GLU A 138 6.86 9.58 9.49
C GLU A 138 7.87 9.44 8.32
N VAL A 139 7.79 8.35 7.55
CA VAL A 139 8.72 8.08 6.45
C VAL A 139 8.30 8.80 5.17
N ASP A 140 9.23 9.53 4.55
CA ASP A 140 9.05 10.04 3.19
C ASP A 140 9.37 8.96 2.16
N PHE A 141 8.33 8.37 1.58
CA PHE A 141 8.43 7.38 0.51
C PHE A 141 8.69 7.99 -0.86
N GLY A 142 8.77 9.32 -0.98
CA GLY A 142 9.00 10.02 -2.24
C GLY A 142 7.83 9.92 -3.21
N ALA A 143 8.14 9.99 -4.52
CA ALA A 143 7.14 10.01 -5.58
C ALA A 143 6.31 8.71 -5.66
N PRO A 144 5.04 8.78 -6.15
CA PRO A 144 4.20 7.61 -6.38
C PRO A 144 4.76 6.69 -7.48
N LEU A 145 4.28 5.46 -7.67
CA LEU A 145 3.15 4.80 -6.99
C LEU A 145 3.55 4.12 -5.69
N HIS A 146 2.66 4.14 -4.70
CA HIS A 146 2.85 3.50 -3.40
C HIS A 146 1.87 2.34 -3.22
N CYS A 147 2.28 1.32 -2.47
CA CYS A 147 1.41 0.32 -1.87
C CYS A 147 1.85 0.02 -0.44
N LEU A 148 0.96 -0.55 0.34
CA LEU A 148 1.19 -0.84 1.76
C LEU A 148 0.82 -2.30 2.01
N VAL A 149 1.54 -2.97 2.90
CA VAL A 149 1.24 -4.33 3.31
C VAL A 149 1.12 -4.37 4.82
N ILE A 150 0.00 -4.86 5.34
CA ILE A 150 -0.10 -5.26 6.75
C ILE A 150 0.48 -6.66 6.92
N VAL A 151 1.35 -6.83 7.91
CA VAL A 151 2.00 -8.12 8.17
C VAL A 151 1.08 -9.02 8.99
N GLY A 152 0.85 -10.25 8.52
CA GLY A 152 0.17 -11.32 9.26
C GLY A 152 1.13 -12.05 10.20
N GLN A 153 0.91 -13.36 10.39
CA GLN A 153 1.87 -14.19 11.11
C GLN A 153 3.08 -14.47 10.21
N THR A 154 4.30 -14.42 10.77
CA THR A 154 5.55 -14.56 10.01
C THR A 154 6.25 -15.88 10.28
N HIS A 155 6.97 -16.38 9.28
CA HIS A 155 8.00 -17.41 9.43
C HIS A 155 9.34 -16.73 9.79
N PRO A 156 10.28 -17.38 10.49
CA PRO A 156 11.58 -16.79 10.82
C PRO A 156 12.31 -16.15 9.63
N SER A 157 12.29 -16.80 8.47
CA SER A 157 12.88 -16.24 7.23
C SER A 157 12.19 -14.97 6.73
N GLU A 158 10.89 -14.81 6.98
CA GLU A 158 10.17 -13.57 6.67
C GLU A 158 10.57 -12.47 7.66
N GLU A 159 10.79 -12.80 8.94
CA GLU A 159 11.24 -11.86 9.96
C GLU A 159 12.64 -11.31 9.65
N GLU A 160 13.57 -12.17 9.22
CA GLU A 160 14.90 -11.75 8.78
C GLU A 160 14.82 -10.72 7.64
N MET A 161 13.92 -10.94 6.67
CA MET A 161 13.71 -10.00 5.57
C MET A 161 13.05 -8.70 6.02
N LEU A 162 12.09 -8.77 6.95
CA LEU A 162 11.49 -7.57 7.52
C LEU A 162 12.54 -6.75 8.29
N ASP A 163 13.39 -7.39 9.07
CA ASP A 163 14.44 -6.72 9.85
C ASP A 163 15.49 -6.05 8.93
N PHE A 164 15.81 -6.67 7.79
CA PHE A 164 16.65 -6.09 6.75
C PHE A 164 16.06 -4.76 6.23
N TYR A 165 14.75 -4.71 5.99
CA TYR A 165 14.06 -3.50 5.54
C TYR A 165 13.60 -2.57 6.68
N SER A 166 13.96 -2.86 7.93
CA SER A 166 13.47 -2.07 9.06
C SER A 166 14.00 -0.64 9.05
N ILE A 167 13.19 0.32 9.53
CA ILE A 167 13.56 1.74 9.63
C ILE A 167 14.88 1.91 10.41
N LYS A 168 15.08 1.14 11.48
CA LYS A 168 16.30 1.17 12.30
C LYS A 168 17.54 0.73 11.52
N SER A 169 17.39 -0.26 10.64
CA SER A 169 18.47 -0.70 9.74
C SER A 169 18.81 0.38 8.71
N MET A 170 17.84 1.17 8.26
CA MET A 170 18.06 2.28 7.32
C MET A 170 18.76 3.49 7.95
N GLU A 171 18.43 3.83 9.19
CA GLU A 171 19.12 4.91 9.93
C GLU A 171 20.58 4.56 10.23
N ASN A 172 20.84 3.28 10.55
CA ASN A 172 22.20 2.75 10.76
C ASN A 172 22.96 2.50 9.43
N GLY A 173 22.24 2.46 8.31
CA GLY A 173 22.68 1.98 7.00
C GLY A 173 22.98 3.06 5.96
N LYS A 174 23.57 4.20 6.34
CA LYS A 174 24.23 5.10 5.35
C LYS A 174 25.41 4.44 4.60
N SER A 175 25.63 3.14 4.76
CA SER A 175 26.66 2.38 4.06
C SER A 175 26.08 1.06 3.57
N THR A 176 26.42 0.71 2.33
CA THR A 176 26.15 -0.55 1.63
C THR A 176 24.76 -0.71 0.97
N ARG A 177 24.51 0.10 -0.06
CA ARG A 177 23.92 -0.49 -1.27
C ARG A 177 24.98 -1.43 -1.85
N PRO A 178 24.72 -2.71 -2.09
CA PRO A 178 25.58 -3.48 -2.97
C PRO A 178 25.40 -2.91 -4.38
N ASP A 179 26.51 -2.46 -4.97
CA ASP A 179 26.59 -2.22 -6.40
C ASP A 179 26.24 -3.52 -7.12
N GLY A 180 25.21 -3.46 -7.98
CA GLY A 180 24.94 -4.25 -9.19
C GLY A 180 25.16 -5.78 -9.21
N GLU A 181 24.19 -6.47 -9.82
CA GLU A 181 24.47 -7.24 -11.04
C GLU A 181 23.45 -6.86 -12.13
#